data_AF-F3LIS7-F1
#
_entry.id   AF-F3LIS7-F1
#
_cell.length_a   1.000
_cell.length_b   1.000
_cell.length_c   1.000
_cell.angle_alpha   90.00
_cell.angle_beta   90.00
_cell.angle_gamma   90.00
#
_symmetry.space_group_name_H-M   'P 1'
#
loop_
_entity.id
_entity.type
_entity.pdbx_description
1 polymer ?
#
loop_
_entity_poly.entity_id
_entity_poly.type
_entity_poly.pdbx_seq_one_letter_code
_entity_poly.pdbx_strand_id
1 'polypeptide(L)'
;MPLEWNVNNTDSPRYLHQTVCNEPNEAAIKEVVDGSIERAIDCLHENIQDDSLYFLVEWNDAESSLTIIVTDDSKQKESPHKIVSDFSNVMCHVMGQEMSSTIKNSNVDIDKIQYWVRDFLTTSTGFIRFSLVAIFSRGDRNNTLLM
;
A
#
# COMPACT_ATOMS: atom_id res chain seq x y z
N MET A 1 -4.40 17.16 2.59
CA MET A 1 -4.45 17.90 1.28
C MET A 1 -4.62 16.86 0.18
N PRO A 2 -4.99 17.16 -1.10
CA PRO A 2 -4.95 16.10 -2.11
C PRO A 2 -3.49 15.62 -2.27
N LEU A 3 -3.28 14.29 -2.20
CA LEU A 3 -1.96 13.69 -2.41
C LEU A 3 -1.49 13.96 -3.84
N GLU A 4 -0.21 14.29 -3.99
CA GLU A 4 0.42 14.40 -5.30
C GLU A 4 0.74 13.00 -5.85
N TRP A 5 0.22 12.70 -7.05
CA TRP A 5 0.37 11.42 -7.71
C TRP A 5 1.20 11.56 -8.99
N ASN A 6 2.26 10.77 -9.10
CA ASN A 6 3.05 10.61 -10.30
C ASN A 6 2.58 9.34 -11.02
N VAL A 7 1.96 9.48 -12.19
CA VAL A 7 1.47 8.33 -12.98
C VAL A 7 2.47 8.05 -14.10
N ASN A 8 3.20 6.95 -13.96
CA ASN A 8 4.15 6.49 -14.97
C ASN A 8 3.48 5.43 -15.86
N ASN A 9 3.51 5.65 -17.17
CA ASN A 9 3.09 4.67 -18.16
C ASN A 9 4.30 3.79 -18.49
N THR A 10 4.27 2.53 -18.09
CA THR A 10 5.26 1.54 -18.55
C THR A 10 4.91 1.08 -19.97
N ASP A 11 5.89 0.60 -20.75
CA ASP A 11 5.82 0.28 -22.20
C ASP A 11 4.79 -0.83 -22.59
N SER A 12 4.01 -1.30 -21.63
CA SER A 12 2.89 -2.26 -21.76
C SER A 12 1.83 -1.81 -20.77
N PRO A 13 0.52 -1.99 -20.99
CA PRO A 13 -0.55 -1.31 -20.24
C PRO A 13 -0.47 -1.63 -18.75
N ARG A 14 0.36 -0.86 -18.06
CA ARG A 14 0.73 -0.96 -16.66
C ARG A 14 0.93 0.47 -16.21
N TYR A 15 0.01 0.92 -15.36
CA TYR A 15 -0.04 2.25 -14.82
C TYR A 15 0.50 2.22 -13.41
N LEU A 16 1.65 2.85 -13.19
CA LEU A 16 2.22 2.99 -11.86
C LEU A 16 1.82 4.35 -11.29
N HIS A 17 0.95 4.36 -10.28
CA HIS A 17 0.57 5.57 -9.54
C HIS A 17 1.42 5.64 -8.29
N GLN A 18 2.34 6.60 -8.23
CA GLN A 18 3.28 6.73 -7.14
C GLN A 18 3.06 8.03 -6.35
N THR A 19 3.09 7.92 -5.03
CA THR A 19 3.12 9.07 -4.11
C THR A 19 4.23 8.90 -3.08
N VAL A 20 4.60 9.99 -2.39
CA VAL A 20 5.69 10.02 -1.41
C VAL A 20 5.20 10.67 -0.13
N CYS A 21 5.42 10.00 1.00
CA CYS A 21 5.18 10.57 2.32
C CYS A 21 6.41 11.39 2.74
N ASN A 22 6.24 12.70 2.87
CA ASN A 22 7.34 13.61 3.24
C ASN A 22 7.34 14.00 4.73
N GLU A 23 6.25 13.73 5.45
CA GLU A 23 6.10 14.15 6.86
C GLU A 23 6.08 12.94 7.81
N PRO A 24 6.96 12.91 8.84
CA PRO A 24 7.10 11.75 9.73
C PRO A 24 6.04 11.68 10.84
N ASN A 25 4.93 12.41 10.70
CA ASN A 25 3.87 12.40 11.70
C ASN A 25 2.81 11.34 11.37
N GLU A 26 2.18 10.77 12.40
CA GLU A 26 1.21 9.69 12.25
C GLU A 26 0.03 10.07 11.35
N ALA A 27 -0.46 11.31 11.45
CA ALA A 27 -1.58 11.78 10.66
C ALA A 27 -1.25 11.84 9.15
N ALA A 28 -0.05 12.27 8.79
CA ALA A 28 0.42 12.32 7.41
C ALA A 28 0.65 10.92 6.83
N ILE A 29 1.22 10.00 7.63
CA ILE A 29 1.37 8.60 7.22
C ILE A 29 0.00 7.99 6.96
N LYS A 30 -0.97 8.21 7.88
CA LYS A 30 -2.35 7.73 7.70
C LYS A 30 -3.01 8.36 6.47
N GLU A 31 -2.86 9.66 6.25
CA GLU A 31 -3.41 10.35 5.06
C GLU A 31 -2.88 9.72 3.76
N VAL A 32 -1.58 9.41 3.70
CA VAL A 32 -0.98 8.70 2.56
C VAL A 32 -1.56 7.30 2.40
N VAL A 33 -1.64 6.51 3.48
CA VAL A 33 -2.20 5.15 3.44
C VAL A 33 -3.65 5.15 2.96
N ASP A 34 -4.50 5.99 3.56
CA ASP A 34 -5.92 6.13 3.19
C ASP A 34 -6.05 6.52 1.72
N GLY A 35 -5.30 7.53 1.28
CA GLY A 35 -5.35 8.00 -0.10
C GLY A 35 -4.83 6.98 -1.11
N SER A 36 -3.87 6.12 -0.74
CA SER A 36 -3.42 5.02 -1.60
C SER A 36 -4.46 3.94 -1.77
N ILE A 37 -5.22 3.63 -0.71
CA ILE A 37 -6.34 2.68 -0.78
C ILE A 37 -7.47 3.27 -1.62
N GLU A 38 -7.82 4.54 -1.38
CA GLU A 38 -8.84 5.25 -2.18
C GLU A 38 -8.46 5.26 -3.66
N ARG A 39 -7.20 5.58 -3.97
CA ARG A 39 -6.70 5.57 -5.35
C ARG A 39 -6.73 4.19 -5.98
N ALA A 40 -6.40 3.15 -5.22
CA ALA A 40 -6.51 1.77 -5.70
C ALA A 40 -7.95 1.38 -5.99
N ILE A 41 -8.90 1.80 -5.12
CA ILE A 41 -10.34 1.58 -5.28
C ILE A 41 -10.87 2.27 -6.53
N ASP A 42 -10.47 3.52 -6.77
CA ASP A 42 -10.83 4.24 -7.99
C ASP A 42 -10.37 3.50 -9.24
N CYS A 43 -9.21 2.84 -9.20
CA CYS A 43 -8.70 2.04 -10.33
C CYS A 43 -9.29 0.62 -10.41
N LEU A 44 -10.14 0.18 -9.46
CA LEU A 44 -10.69 -1.18 -9.47
C LEU A 44 -11.51 -1.51 -10.72
N HIS A 45 -12.24 -0.54 -11.25
CA HIS A 45 -13.06 -0.73 -12.43
C HIS A 45 -12.23 -1.07 -13.70
N GLU A 46 -10.97 -0.64 -13.75
CA GLU A 46 -10.01 -0.98 -14.83
C GLU A 46 -9.14 -2.19 -14.45
N ASN A 47 -8.98 -2.46 -13.15
CA ASN A 47 -8.14 -3.54 -12.63
C ASN A 47 -8.83 -4.89 -12.52
N ILE A 48 -10.15 -4.93 -12.38
CA ILE A 48 -10.89 -6.18 -12.22
C ILE A 48 -11.03 -6.87 -13.57
N GLN A 49 -10.49 -8.08 -13.63
CA GLN A 49 -10.60 -9.00 -14.75
C GLN A 49 -11.35 -10.25 -14.26
N ASP A 50 -11.75 -11.14 -15.18
CA ASP A 50 -12.50 -12.35 -14.85
C ASP A 50 -11.80 -13.25 -13.81
N ASP A 51 -10.45 -13.24 -13.78
CA ASP A 51 -9.64 -14.02 -12.84
C ASP A 51 -9.20 -13.24 -11.57
N SER A 52 -9.66 -11.99 -11.37
CA SER A 52 -9.25 -11.18 -10.22
C SER A 52 -9.86 -11.71 -8.91
N LEU A 53 -9.02 -11.94 -7.89
CA LEU A 53 -9.45 -12.48 -6.60
C LEU A 53 -8.98 -11.63 -5.42
N TYR A 54 -7.70 -11.26 -5.40
CA TYR A 54 -7.09 -10.61 -4.25
C TYR A 54 -6.88 -9.13 -4.47
N PHE A 55 -7.23 -8.35 -3.45
CA PHE A 55 -6.74 -6.99 -3.27
C PHE A 55 -5.52 -7.07 -2.34
N LEU A 56 -4.34 -7.13 -2.96
CA LEU A 56 -3.08 -7.32 -2.27
C LEU A 56 -2.50 -5.98 -1.85
N VAL A 57 -2.36 -5.81 -0.53
CA VAL A 57 -1.64 -4.72 0.09
C VAL A 57 -0.31 -5.28 0.60
N GLU A 58 0.80 -4.81 0.05
CA GLU A 58 2.13 -5.32 0.32
C GLU A 58 3.02 -4.23 0.89
N TRP A 59 3.59 -4.48 2.06
CA TRP A 59 4.63 -3.63 2.65
C TRP A 59 6.01 -4.20 2.35
N ASN A 60 6.87 -3.38 1.72
CA ASN A 60 8.28 -3.69 1.53
C ASN A 60 9.12 -3.01 2.61
N ASP A 61 9.73 -3.81 3.49
CA ASP A 61 10.57 -3.32 4.60
C ASP A 61 11.89 -2.69 4.08
N ALA A 62 12.47 -3.24 3.02
CA ALA A 62 13.74 -2.78 2.47
C ALA A 62 13.61 -1.43 1.74
N GLU A 63 12.51 -1.24 1.02
CA GLU A 63 12.21 0.01 0.31
C GLU A 63 11.34 0.96 1.13
N SER A 64 10.86 0.54 2.30
CA SER A 64 9.91 1.30 3.12
C SER A 64 8.73 1.82 2.29
N SER A 65 8.15 0.92 1.49
CA SER A 65 7.11 1.28 0.52
C SER A 65 5.87 0.39 0.68
N LEU A 66 4.70 1.01 0.50
CA LEU A 66 3.41 0.34 0.45
C LEU A 66 3.02 0.18 -1.01
N THR A 67 2.75 -1.05 -1.43
CA THR A 67 2.24 -1.38 -2.75
C THR A 67 0.81 -1.90 -2.63
N ILE A 68 -0.09 -1.43 -3.48
CA ILE A 68 -1.45 -1.95 -3.58
C ILE A 68 -1.70 -2.39 -5.02
N ILE A 69 -2.15 -3.63 -5.19
CA ILE A 69 -2.39 -4.22 -6.50
C ILE A 69 -3.48 -5.28 -6.44
N VAL A 70 -4.23 -5.43 -7.54
CA VAL A 70 -5.18 -6.53 -7.70
C VAL A 70 -4.47 -7.70 -8.38
N THR A 71 -4.75 -8.92 -7.92
CA THR A 71 -4.15 -10.12 -8.47
C THR A 71 -5.11 -11.32 -8.48
N ASP A 72 -4.74 -12.35 -9.23
CA ASP A 72 -5.45 -13.63 -9.29
C ASP A 72 -5.17 -14.52 -8.08
N ASP A 73 -5.74 -15.73 -8.05
CA ASP A 73 -5.57 -16.67 -6.93
C ASP A 73 -4.11 -17.11 -6.72
N SER A 74 -3.31 -17.16 -7.79
CA SER A 74 -1.89 -17.50 -7.71
C SER A 74 -1.00 -16.36 -7.20
N LYS A 75 -1.54 -15.13 -7.09
CA LYS A 75 -0.83 -13.88 -6.78
C LYS A 75 0.27 -13.51 -7.78
N GLN A 76 0.24 -14.07 -9.00
CA GLN A 76 1.26 -13.88 -10.04
C GLN A 76 0.79 -12.98 -11.18
N LYS A 77 -0.50 -13.01 -11.52
CA LYS A 77 -1.09 -12.14 -12.54
C LYS A 77 -1.51 -10.85 -11.86
N GLU A 78 -0.71 -9.83 -12.06
CA GLU A 78 -0.96 -8.48 -11.54
C GLU A 78 -1.82 -7.68 -12.52
N SER A 79 -2.80 -6.94 -11.98
CA SER A 79 -3.62 -6.03 -12.77
C SER A 79 -2.83 -4.81 -13.28
N PRO A 80 -3.31 -4.12 -14.32
CA PRO A 80 -2.60 -3.02 -14.97
C PRO A 80 -2.24 -1.85 -14.03
N HIS A 81 -3.13 -1.43 -13.13
CA HIS A 81 -2.90 -0.31 -12.24
C HIS A 81 -2.28 -0.80 -10.93
N LYS A 82 -1.09 -0.28 -10.65
CA LYS A 82 -0.33 -0.51 -9.41
C LYS A 82 -0.21 0.81 -8.66
N ILE A 83 -0.56 0.81 -7.38
CA ILE A 83 -0.36 1.98 -6.52
C ILE A 83 0.87 1.72 -5.66
N VAL A 84 1.79 2.69 -5.59
CA VAL A 84 2.99 2.63 -4.76
C VAL A 84 3.11 3.90 -3.93
N SER A 85 3.41 3.75 -2.65
CA SER A 85 3.60 4.86 -1.71
C SER A 85 4.94 4.69 -1.04
N ASP A 86 5.83 5.66 -1.23
CA ASP A 86 7.16 5.66 -0.64
C ASP A 86 7.15 6.35 0.73
N PHE A 87 7.72 5.70 1.74
CA PHE A 87 7.92 6.23 3.09
C PHE A 87 9.41 6.30 3.45
N SER A 88 10.32 6.19 2.48
CA SER A 88 11.77 6.22 2.70
C SER A 88 12.22 7.52 3.37
N ASN A 89 11.61 8.65 2.99
CA ASN A 89 11.94 9.97 3.53
C ASN A 89 11.63 10.11 5.03
N VAL A 90 10.57 9.46 5.51
CA VAL A 90 10.16 9.51 6.93
C VAL A 90 10.89 8.47 7.79
N MET A 91 11.40 7.41 7.17
CA MET A 91 12.26 6.42 7.83
C MET A 91 13.67 6.96 8.12
N CYS A 92 14.20 7.84 7.26
CA CYS A 92 15.56 8.37 7.36
C CYS A 92 15.74 9.44 8.46
N HIS A 93 14.67 10.13 8.88
CA HIS A 93 14.74 11.30 9.77
C HIS A 93 15.21 10.99 11.22
N VAL A 94 15.54 9.74 11.55
CA VAL A 94 15.88 9.29 12.92
C VAL A 94 17.32 8.79 13.07
N MET A 95 18.18 8.91 12.06
CA MET A 95 19.63 8.69 12.26
C MET A 95 20.34 9.82 13.04
N GLY A 96 19.62 10.85 13.48
CA GLY A 96 20.18 12.01 14.19
C GLY A 96 19.98 12.05 15.71
N GLN A 97 19.29 11.10 16.34
CA GLN A 97 19.06 11.10 17.80
C GLN A 97 19.38 9.74 18.43
N GLU A 98 20.54 9.72 19.06
CA GLU A 98 21.03 8.90 20.18
C GLU A 98 20.92 7.36 20.12
N MET A 99 22.13 6.79 20.13
CA MET A 99 22.48 5.39 20.31
C MET A 99 21.92 4.82 21.61
N SER A 100 20.88 3.99 21.53
CA SER A 100 20.59 2.97 22.54
C SER A 100 20.18 1.66 21.87
N SER A 101 20.91 0.63 22.24
CA SER A 101 20.95 -0.70 21.65
C SER A 101 19.61 -1.42 21.76
N THR A 102 18.74 -1.26 20.76
CA THR A 102 17.75 -2.24 20.29
C THR A 102 17.33 -1.80 18.89
N ILE A 103 17.89 -2.43 17.84
CA ILE A 103 17.52 -2.16 16.45
C ILE A 103 16.12 -2.74 16.22
N LYS A 104 15.08 -2.00 16.64
CA LYS A 104 13.69 -2.16 16.22
C LYS A 104 13.02 -0.80 16.40
N ASN A 105 12.66 -0.18 15.29
CA ASN A 105 11.49 0.70 15.09
C ASN A 105 11.85 1.84 14.15
N SER A 106 11.81 1.54 12.86
CA SER A 106 11.09 2.36 11.90
C SER A 106 9.95 3.16 12.57
N ASN A 107 9.89 4.49 12.40
CA ASN A 107 8.78 5.30 12.91
C ASN A 107 7.41 4.88 12.36
N VAL A 108 7.45 4.21 11.21
CA VAL A 108 6.29 3.60 10.60
C VAL A 108 6.01 2.27 11.28
N ASP A 109 4.98 2.26 12.11
CA ASP A 109 4.46 1.07 12.76
C ASP A 109 3.62 0.28 11.75
N ILE A 110 4.13 -0.87 11.30
CA ILE A 110 3.50 -1.69 10.27
C ILE A 110 2.18 -2.28 10.77
N ASP A 111 2.10 -2.58 12.07
CA ASP A 111 0.87 -3.05 12.69
C ASP A 111 -0.21 -1.95 12.65
N LYS A 112 0.18 -0.68 12.78
CA LYS A 112 -0.73 0.46 12.56
C LYS A 112 -1.15 0.61 11.11
N ILE A 113 -0.22 0.49 10.15
CA ILE A 113 -0.58 0.50 8.72
C ILE A 113 -1.60 -0.59 8.43
N GLN A 114 -1.34 -1.82 8.87
CA GLN A 114 -2.26 -2.94 8.68
C GLN A 114 -3.62 -2.65 9.32
N TYR A 115 -3.64 -2.09 10.54
CA TYR A 115 -4.87 -1.67 11.20
C TYR A 115 -5.63 -0.62 10.39
N TRP A 116 -4.97 0.43 9.90
CA TRP A 116 -5.62 1.48 9.10
C TRP A 116 -6.14 0.97 7.78
N VAL A 117 -5.37 0.11 7.09
CA VAL A 117 -5.81 -0.53 5.85
C VAL A 117 -7.08 -1.33 6.10
N ARG A 118 -7.11 -2.16 7.15
CA ARG A 118 -8.28 -2.94 7.52
C ARG A 118 -9.49 -2.06 7.87
N ASP A 119 -9.29 -1.06 8.71
CA ASP A 119 -10.33 -0.11 9.13
C ASP A 119 -10.94 0.61 7.91
N PHE A 120 -10.11 1.08 6.99
CA PHE A 120 -10.56 1.73 5.75
C PHE A 120 -11.33 0.76 4.84
N LEU A 121 -10.81 -0.44 4.60
CA LEU A 121 -11.47 -1.42 3.72
C LEU A 121 -12.82 -1.89 4.27
N THR A 122 -12.95 -2.05 5.59
CA THR A 122 -14.23 -2.45 6.21
C THR A 122 -15.30 -1.35 6.19
N THR A 123 -14.88 -0.09 6.05
CA THR A 123 -15.79 1.07 5.98
C THR A 123 -16.00 1.56 4.54
N SER A 124 -15.14 1.17 3.59
CA SER A 124 -15.22 1.58 2.20
C SER A 124 -16.26 0.79 1.41
N THR A 125 -17.38 1.46 1.11
CA THR A 125 -18.41 0.91 0.22
C THR A 125 -17.87 0.70 -1.21
N GLY A 126 -16.86 1.46 -1.61
CA GLY A 126 -16.22 1.31 -2.93
C GLY A 126 -15.55 -0.05 -3.07
N PHE A 127 -14.85 -0.51 -2.03
CA PHE A 127 -14.20 -1.82 -2.03
C PHE A 127 -15.19 -2.99 -1.91
N ILE A 128 -16.14 -2.90 -0.97
CA ILE A 128 -17.07 -4.00 -0.63
C ILE A 128 -17.89 -4.49 -1.84
N ARG A 129 -18.12 -3.62 -2.84
CA ARG A 129 -18.88 -3.96 -4.05
C ARG A 129 -18.16 -4.93 -4.99
N PHE A 130 -16.85 -5.02 -4.92
CA PHE A 130 -16.04 -5.72 -5.92
C PHE A 130 -15.75 -7.20 -5.59
N SER A 131 -16.30 -7.74 -4.49
CA SER A 131 -16.14 -9.16 -4.08
C SER A 131 -14.69 -9.66 -4.02
N LEU A 132 -13.72 -8.76 -3.90
CA LEU A 132 -12.30 -9.08 -3.76
C LEU A 132 -11.98 -9.46 -2.32
N VAL A 133 -10.98 -10.33 -2.15
CA VAL A 133 -10.45 -10.71 -0.84
C VAL A 133 -9.25 -9.80 -0.52
N ALA A 134 -9.37 -9.00 0.54
CA ALA A 134 -8.29 -8.16 1.01
C ALA A 134 -7.23 -8.99 1.74
N ILE A 135 -5.98 -8.89 1.29
CA ILE A 135 -4.84 -9.57 1.92
C ILE A 135 -3.70 -8.60 2.14
N PHE A 136 -3.02 -8.74 3.27
CA PHE A 136 -1.83 -7.98 3.63
C PHE A 136 -0.60 -8.87 3.57
N SER A 137 0.46 -8.41 2.92
CA SER A 137 1.76 -9.08 2.80
C SER A 137 2.85 -8.18 3.39
N ARG A 138 3.81 -8.77 4.11
CA ARG A 138 5.03 -8.06 4.54
C ARG A 138 6.23 -8.68 3.83
N GLY A 139 6.54 -8.19 2.63
CA GLY A 139 7.68 -8.59 1.81
C GLY A 139 7.64 -10.01 1.23
N ASP A 140 6.81 -10.91 1.75
CA ASP A 140 6.67 -12.28 1.25
C ASP A 140 5.20 -12.62 0.94
N ARG A 141 4.88 -12.78 -0.35
CA ARG A 141 3.53 -13.07 -0.86
C ARG A 141 2.98 -14.45 -0.48
N ASN A 142 3.80 -15.33 0.10
CA ASN A 142 3.34 -16.60 0.64
C ASN A 142 2.88 -16.46 2.10
N ASN A 143 3.41 -15.48 2.84
CA ASN A 143 3.02 -15.14 4.20
C ASN A 143 2.06 -13.95 4.20
N THR A 144 0.83 -14.22 3.77
CA THR A 144 -0.24 -13.21 3.73
C THR A 144 -1.22 -13.34 4.89
N LEU A 145 -1.64 -12.20 5.44
CA LEU A 145 -2.67 -12.08 6.46
C LEU A 145 -3.97 -11.64 5.82
N LEU A 146 -5.07 -12.35 6.10
CA LEU A 146 -6.40 -11.94 5.68
C LEU A 146 -6.87 -10.77 6.57
N MET A 147 -7.47 -9.74 5.98
CA MET A 147 -7.92 -8.53 6.69
C MET A 147 -9.42 -8.51 6.96
#